data_AF-F2ID97-F1
#
_entry.id   AF-F2ID97-F1
#
_cell.length_a   1.000
_cell.length_b   1.000
_cell.length_c   1.000
_cell.angle_alpha   90.00
_cell.angle_beta   90.00
_cell.angle_gamma   90.00
#
_symmetry.space_group_name_H-M   'P 1'
#
loop_
_entity.id
_entity.type
_entity.pdbx_description
1 polymer ?
#
loop_
_entity_poly.entity_id
_entity_poly.type
_entity_poly.pdbx_seq_one_letter_code
_entity_poly.pdbx_strand_id
1 'polypeptide(L)'
;MSTPKQKAPTPAKTVLTIVVGFLLVYLITKWKWSLSVAFFVGLAGVLSDFISKQIDFIWMKLALVLSYIVPNIVLSLIFYLFLFPIALLNKLFGKKDPMYLKNRTPSLFKSNNTIFDKAYFEKHW
;
A
#
# COMPACT_ATOMS: atom_id res chain seq x y z
N MET A 1 -28.72 7.04 18.61
CA MET A 1 -27.39 6.41 18.45
C MET A 1 -26.41 7.47 17.98
N SER A 2 -25.75 8.18 18.89
CA SER A 2 -24.80 9.24 18.54
C SER A 2 -23.46 8.60 18.13
N THR A 3 -23.14 8.67 16.84
CA THR A 3 -21.84 8.24 16.30
C THR A 3 -20.70 8.92 17.06
N PRO A 4 -19.66 8.20 17.52
CA PRO A 4 -18.52 8.80 18.18
C PRO A 4 -17.80 9.73 17.19
N LYS A 5 -17.81 11.03 17.48
CA LYS A 5 -17.04 12.04 16.75
C LYS A 5 -15.57 11.61 16.76
N GLN A 6 -15.05 11.17 15.63
CA GLN A 6 -13.62 10.88 15.47
C GLN A 6 -12.85 12.13 15.88
N LYS A 7 -12.02 12.02 16.93
CA LYS A 7 -11.21 13.14 17.41
C LYS A 7 -10.19 13.48 16.32
N ALA A 8 -10.36 14.62 15.67
CA ALA A 8 -9.34 15.20 14.82
C ALA A 8 -7.99 15.24 15.60
N PRO A 9 -6.85 15.06 14.92
CA PRO A 9 -5.56 15.24 15.56
C PRO A 9 -5.56 16.61 16.23
N THR A 10 -5.34 16.61 17.55
CA THR A 10 -5.19 17.87 18.28
C THR A 10 -3.95 18.57 17.74
N PRO A 11 -4.00 19.87 17.41
CA PRO A 11 -2.90 20.58 16.74
C PRO A 11 -1.58 20.47 17.53
N ALA A 12 -1.66 20.40 18.85
CA ALA A 12 -0.51 20.14 19.73
C ALA A 12 0.18 18.79 19.49
N LYS A 13 -0.57 17.73 19.16
CA LYS A 13 0.00 16.42 18.81
C LYS A 13 0.74 16.48 17.49
N THR A 14 0.20 17.17 16.49
CA THR A 14 0.84 17.33 15.18
C THR A 14 2.17 18.07 15.29
N VAL A 15 2.20 19.18 16.04
CA VAL A 15 3.45 19.90 16.31
C VAL A 15 4.45 19.01 17.05
N LEU A 16 4.01 18.26 18.08
CA LEU A 16 4.88 17.35 18.80
C LEU A 16 5.45 16.26 17.88
N THR A 17 4.63 15.67 17.00
CA THR A 17 5.08 14.68 16.01
C THR A 17 6.13 15.27 15.06
N ILE A 18 5.94 16.51 14.60
CA ILE A 18 6.92 17.21 13.76
C ILE A 18 8.24 17.40 14.53
N VAL A 19 8.19 17.90 15.76
CA VAL A 19 9.37 18.11 16.61
C VAL A 19 10.11 16.80 16.86
N VAL A 20 9.40 15.73 17.23
CA VAL A 20 9.98 14.40 17.45
C VAL A 20 10.61 13.86 16.17
N GLY A 21 9.96 14.04 15.01
CA GLY A 21 10.50 13.63 13.72
C GLY A 21 11.82 14.33 13.39
N PHE A 22 11.88 15.66 13.51
CA PHE A 22 13.12 16.41 13.29
C PHE A 22 14.22 16.10 14.32
N LEU A 23 13.84 15.73 15.54
CA LEU A 23 14.77 15.34 16.60
C LEU A 23 15.37 13.95 16.35
N LEU A 24 14.59 13.01 15.82
CA LEU A 24 15.10 11.72 15.34
C LEU A 24 16.08 11.90 14.17
N VAL A 25 15.75 12.77 13.21
CA VAL A 25 16.67 13.11 12.10
C VAL A 25 17.97 13.70 12.63
N TYR A 26 17.90 14.58 13.64
CA TYR A 26 19.10 15.09 14.30
C TYR A 26 19.93 13.98 14.95
N LEU A 27 19.30 13.00 15.60
CA LEU A 27 20.01 11.90 16.25
C LEU A 27 20.82 11.04 15.25
N ILE A 28 20.26 10.81 14.06
CA ILE A 28 20.87 9.97 13.02
C ILE A 28 21.93 10.75 12.25
N THR A 29 21.63 11.99 11.86
CA THR A 29 22.46 12.75 10.91
C THR A 29 23.41 13.74 11.60
N LYS A 30 23.19 14.08 12.89
CA LYS A 30 23.93 15.08 13.69
C LYS A 30 24.01 16.49 13.06
N TRP A 31 23.13 16.82 12.13
CA TRP A 31 23.12 18.13 11.47
C TRP A 31 22.54 19.22 12.39
N LYS A 32 23.37 20.21 12.74
CA LYS A 32 23.02 21.32 13.64
C LYS A 32 21.77 22.11 13.21
N TRP A 33 21.48 22.15 11.91
CA TRP A 33 20.30 22.83 11.37
C TRP A 33 18.98 22.17 11.80
N SER A 34 18.91 20.84 11.88
CA SER A 34 17.69 20.10 12.26
C SER A 34 17.25 20.45 13.68
N LEU A 35 18.21 20.66 14.58
CA LEU A 35 17.95 21.01 15.97
C LEU A 35 17.38 22.42 16.13
N SER A 36 17.91 23.40 15.38
CA SER A 36 17.37 24.76 15.38
C SER A 36 15.92 24.78 14.88
N VAL A 37 15.65 24.09 13.77
CA VAL A 37 14.28 24.02 13.21
C VAL A 37 13.31 23.37 14.19
N ALA A 38 13.68 22.25 14.82
CA ALA A 38 12.84 21.59 15.83
C ALA A 38 12.56 22.50 17.04
N PHE A 39 13.57 23.25 17.51
CA PHE A 39 13.41 24.17 18.62
C PHE A 39 12.47 25.33 18.30
N PHE A 40 12.66 26.00 17.16
CA PHE A 40 11.80 27.11 16.75
C PHE A 40 10.36 26.65 16.46
N VAL A 41 10.17 25.51 15.79
CA VAL A 41 8.84 24.97 15.50
C VAL A 41 8.13 24.52 16.77
N GLY A 42 8.84 23.86 17.70
CA GLY A 42 8.29 23.47 18.98
C GLY A 42 7.92 24.68 19.85
N LEU A 43 8.79 25.69 19.89
CA LEU A 43 8.54 26.93 20.64
C LEU A 43 7.35 27.70 20.07
N ALA A 44 7.27 27.84 18.74
CA ALA A 44 6.16 28.51 18.06
C ALA A 44 4.83 27.80 18.28
N GLY A 45 4.82 26.46 18.35
CA GLY A 45 3.60 25.70 18.61
C GLY A 45 3.13 25.74 20.07
N VAL A 46 4.04 25.84 21.04
CA VAL A 46 3.68 26.01 22.45
C VAL A 46 3.17 27.42 22.75
N LEU A 47 3.74 28.45 22.10
CA LEU A 47 3.39 29.84 22.35
C LEU A 47 2.04 30.27 21.75
N SER A 48 1.55 29.60 20.71
CA SER A 48 0.34 30.04 20.00
C SER A 48 -0.47 28.88 19.41
N ASP A 49 -1.69 28.72 19.91
CA ASP A 49 -2.67 27.80 19.34
C ASP A 49 -3.04 28.13 17.88
N PHE A 50 -2.93 29.41 17.49
CA PHE A 50 -3.21 29.85 16.12
C PHE A 50 -2.14 29.34 15.15
N ILE A 51 -0.86 29.43 15.52
CA ILE A 51 0.25 28.93 14.70
C ILE A 51 0.20 27.40 14.60
N SER A 52 -0.09 26.73 15.72
CA SER A 52 -0.24 25.27 15.73
C SER A 52 -1.33 24.77 14.77
N LYS A 53 -2.47 25.48 14.66
CA LYS A 53 -3.52 25.15 13.67
C LYS A 53 -3.06 25.35 12.23
N GLN A 54 -2.30 26.39 11.95
CA GLN A 54 -1.81 26.64 10.59
C GLN A 54 -0.75 25.61 10.17
N ILE A 55 0.15 25.24 11.09
CA ILE A 55 1.12 24.17 10.87
C ILE A 55 0.39 22.85 10.62
N ASP A 56 -0.60 22.51 11.45
CA ASP A 56 -1.42 21.32 11.26
C ASP A 56 -2.11 21.30 9.90
N PHE A 57 -2.71 22.41 9.46
CA PHE A 57 -3.36 22.51 8.17
C PHE A 57 -2.40 22.25 6.99
N ILE A 58 -1.22 22.87 7.02
CA ILE A 58 -0.18 22.67 6.00
C ILE A 58 0.33 21.23 6.04
N TRP A 59 0.57 20.70 7.23
CA TRP A 59 1.03 19.33 7.45
C TRP A 59 0.03 18.30 6.91
N MET A 60 -1.26 18.50 7.18
CA MET A 60 -2.33 17.63 6.70
C MET A 60 -2.48 17.67 5.17
N LYS A 61 -2.27 18.83 4.53
CA LYS A 61 -2.20 18.90 3.06
C LYS A 61 -1.04 18.09 2.50
N LEU A 62 0.13 18.17 3.14
CA LEU A 62 1.30 17.41 2.75
C LEU A 62 1.05 15.90 2.93
N ALA A 63 0.46 15.49 4.06
CA ALA A 63 0.08 14.11 4.31
C ALA A 63 -0.93 13.57 3.29
N LEU A 64 -1.88 14.39 2.85
CA LEU A 64 -2.86 14.02 1.83
C LEU A 64 -2.20 13.78 0.47
N VAL A 65 -1.26 14.64 0.07
CA VAL A 65 -0.46 14.41 -1.14
C VAL A 65 0.33 13.11 -1.02
N LEU A 66 1.01 12.91 0.11
CA LEU A 66 1.77 11.69 0.36
C LEU A 66 0.88 10.44 0.34
N SER A 67 -0.36 10.53 0.82
CA SER A 67 -1.34 9.45 0.78
C SER A 67 -1.76 9.04 -0.63
N TYR A 68 -1.58 9.88 -1.65
CA TYR A 68 -1.79 9.48 -3.04
C TYR A 68 -0.56 8.81 -3.65
N ILE A 69 0.63 9.23 -3.23
CA ILE A 69 1.89 8.69 -3.75
C ILE A 69 2.21 7.33 -3.13
N VAL A 70 2.06 7.19 -1.81
CA VAL A 70 2.48 5.99 -1.05
C VAL A 70 1.80 4.70 -1.55
N PRO A 71 0.47 4.64 -1.77
CA PRO A 71 -0.17 3.43 -2.27
C PRO A 71 0.40 2.97 -3.62
N ASN A 72 0.70 3.90 -4.52
CA ASN A 72 1.30 3.58 -5.82
C ASN A 72 2.72 3.03 -5.67
N ILE A 73 3.53 3.61 -4.78
CA ILE A 73 4.89 3.11 -4.49
C ILE A 73 4.82 1.71 -3.88
N VAL A 74 3.98 1.52 -2.85
CA VAL A 74 3.83 0.23 -2.16
C VAL A 74 3.31 -0.83 -3.12
N LEU A 75 2.30 -0.51 -3.93
CA LEU A 75 1.74 -1.44 -4.92
C LEU A 75 2.78 -1.81 -5.97
N SER A 76 3.52 -0.83 -6.50
CA SER A 76 4.62 -1.07 -7.45
C SER A 76 5.70 -1.95 -6.84
N LEU A 77 6.12 -1.67 -5.59
CA LEU A 77 7.12 -2.47 -4.89
C LEU A 77 6.65 -3.92 -4.70
N ILE A 78 5.42 -4.13 -4.24
CA ILE A 78 4.85 -5.47 -4.08
C ILE A 78 4.75 -6.18 -5.44
N PHE A 79 4.33 -5.46 -6.47
CA PHE A 79 4.23 -6.01 -7.81
C PHE A 79 5.59 -6.50 -8.32
N TYR A 80 6.62 -5.66 -8.27
CA TYR A 80 7.94 -6.04 -8.79
C TYR A 80 8.66 -7.07 -7.92
N LEU A 81 8.47 -7.05 -6.60
CA LEU A 81 9.16 -7.95 -5.68
C LEU A 81 8.49 -9.33 -5.59
N PHE A 82 7.17 -9.41 -5.71
CA PHE A 82 6.42 -10.67 -5.53
C PHE A 82 5.68 -11.09 -6.80
N LEU A 83 4.76 -10.27 -7.30
CA LEU A 83 3.87 -10.69 -8.40
C LEU A 83 4.62 -10.94 -9.70
N PHE A 84 5.56 -10.07 -10.04
CA PHE A 84 6.36 -10.14 -11.26
C PHE A 84 7.24 -11.40 -11.33
N PRO A 85 8.05 -11.75 -10.31
CA PRO A 85 8.82 -13.00 -10.35
C PRO A 85 7.91 -14.23 -10.35
N ILE A 86 6.79 -14.22 -9.61
CA ILE A 86 5.82 -15.32 -9.65
C ILE A 86 5.23 -15.49 -11.06
N ALA A 87 4.87 -14.40 -11.72
CA ALA A 87 4.34 -14.43 -13.08
C ALA A 87 5.39 -14.93 -14.09
N LEU A 88 6.66 -14.51 -13.95
CA LEU A 88 7.77 -15.02 -14.75
C LEU A 88 7.99 -16.52 -14.55
N LEU A 89 7.99 -16.99 -13.30
CA LEU A 89 8.10 -18.41 -12.98
C LEU A 89 6.93 -19.20 -13.58
N ASN A 90 5.70 -18.70 -13.46
CA ASN A 90 4.54 -19.33 -14.09
C ASN A 90 4.62 -19.30 -15.62
N LYS A 91 5.21 -18.27 -16.23
CA LYS A 91 5.43 -18.22 -17.68
C LYS A 91 6.49 -19.23 -18.14
N LEU A 92 7.53 -19.46 -17.33
CA LEU A 92 8.64 -20.36 -17.67
C LEU A 92 8.29 -21.83 -17.39
N PHE A 93 7.66 -22.11 -16.25
CA PHE A 93 7.39 -23.45 -15.73
C PHE A 93 5.91 -23.86 -15.81
N GLY A 94 4.99 -22.92 -16.03
CA GLY A 94 3.56 -23.20 -16.12
C GLY A 94 3.16 -23.84 -17.44
N LYS A 95 1.91 -24.31 -17.50
CA LYS A 95 1.35 -24.98 -18.69
C LYS A 95 1.33 -23.98 -19.85
N LYS A 96 1.95 -24.35 -20.98
CA LYS A 96 2.14 -23.48 -22.15
C LYS A 96 0.85 -23.09 -22.88
N ASP A 97 -0.25 -23.82 -22.65
CA ASP A 97 -1.52 -23.56 -23.33
C ASP A 97 -2.73 -24.05 -22.49
N PRO A 98 -3.06 -23.40 -21.36
CA PRO A 98 -4.19 -23.82 -20.53
C PRO A 98 -5.55 -23.57 -21.21
N MET A 99 -5.60 -22.60 -22.14
CA MET A 99 -6.81 -22.20 -22.85
C MET A 99 -6.86 -22.70 -24.30
N TYR A 100 -5.92 -23.54 -24.74
CA TYR A 100 -5.88 -24.08 -26.12
C TYR A 100 -6.02 -22.96 -27.18
N LEU A 101 -5.34 -21.83 -26.95
CA LEU A 101 -5.48 -20.63 -27.78
C LEU A 101 -4.83 -20.81 -29.15
N LYS A 102 -3.91 -21.77 -29.28
CA LYS A 102 -3.31 -22.13 -30.56
C LYS A 102 -3.91 -23.44 -31.05
N ASN A 103 -4.51 -23.41 -32.25
CA ASN A 103 -5.08 -24.59 -32.90
C ASN A 103 -3.94 -25.52 -33.39
N ARG A 104 -3.41 -26.34 -32.48
CA ARG A 104 -2.33 -27.30 -32.75
C ARG A 104 -2.84 -28.71 -33.01
N THR A 105 -4.15 -28.92 -32.97
CA THR A 105 -4.79 -30.21 -33.20
C THR A 105 -5.53 -30.21 -34.53
N PRO A 106 -5.59 -31.36 -35.24
CA PRO A 106 -6.30 -31.46 -36.51
C PRO A 106 -7.84 -31.39 -36.36
N SER A 107 -8.36 -31.48 -35.13
CA SER A 107 -9.78 -31.34 -34.84
C SER A 107 -10.03 -30.51 -33.58
N LEU A 108 -11.20 -29.89 -33.50
CA LEU A 108 -11.69 -29.17 -32.32
C LEU A 108 -12.26 -30.12 -31.25
N PHE A 109 -12.45 -31.39 -31.57
CA PHE A 109 -12.99 -32.38 -30.65
C PHE A 109 -11.90 -32.87 -29.70
N LYS A 110 -12.19 -32.84 -28.40
CA LYS A 110 -11.37 -33.51 -27.38
C LYS A 110 -11.88 -34.92 -27.19
N SER A 111 -11.02 -35.92 -27.39
CA SER A 111 -11.33 -37.29 -27.00
C SER A 111 -11.40 -37.36 -25.47
N ASN A 112 -12.56 -37.72 -24.94
CA ASN A 112 -12.72 -38.02 -23.53
C ASN A 112 -12.75 -39.55 -23.38
N ASN A 113 -11.78 -40.09 -22.65
CA ASN A 113 -11.72 -41.52 -22.34
C ASN A 113 -12.30 -41.73 -20.93
N THR A 114 -13.57 -41.36 -20.73
CA THR A 114 -14.30 -41.65 -19.49
C THR A 114 -14.57 -43.13 -19.40
N ILE A 115 -14.16 -43.75 -18.29
CA ILE A 115 -14.55 -45.11 -17.95
C ILE A 115 -15.99 -45.05 -17.45
N PHE A 116 -16.91 -45.65 -18.19
CA PHE A 116 -18.33 -45.69 -17.85
C PHE A 116 -18.58 -46.75 -16.78
N ASP A 117 -18.50 -46.33 -15.52
CA ASP A 117 -18.86 -47.16 -14.36
C ASP A 117 -20.30 -46.88 -13.89
N LYS A 118 -20.90 -47.78 -13.12
CA LYS A 118 -22.29 -47.69 -12.65
C LYS A 118 -22.59 -46.35 -11.98
N ALA A 119 -21.66 -45.82 -11.18
CA ALA A 119 -21.80 -44.53 -10.50
C ALA A 119 -21.88 -43.32 -11.46
N TYR A 120 -21.33 -43.44 -12.67
CA TYR A 120 -21.45 -42.41 -13.71
C TYR A 120 -22.92 -42.25 -14.13
N PHE A 121 -23.65 -43.37 -14.19
CA PHE A 121 -25.07 -43.41 -14.47
C PHE A 121 -25.96 -43.14 -13.25
N GLU A 122 -25.43 -42.66 -12.13
CA GLU A 122 -26.25 -42.23 -10.98
C GLU A 122 -26.36 -40.70 -10.89
N LYS A 123 -25.51 -39.97 -11.63
CA LYS A 123 -25.55 -38.50 -11.72
C LYS A 123 -25.69 -38.08 -13.18
N HIS A 124 -26.94 -38.03 -13.63
CA HIS A 124 -27.27 -37.81 -15.05
C HIS A 124 -27.40 -36.31 -15.39
N TRP A 125 -27.16 -35.43 -14.41
CA TRP A 125 -27.31 -33.97 -14.46
C TRP A 125 -26.07 -33.27 -13.90
#